data_AF-A0A392VHD9-F1
#
_entry.id   AF-A0A392VHD9-F1
#
_cell.length_a   1.000
_cell.length_b   1.000
_cell.length_c   1.000
_cell.angle_alpha   90.00
_cell.angle_beta   90.00
_cell.angle_gamma   90.00
#
_symmetry.space_group_name_H-M   'P 1'
#
loop_
_entity.id
_entity.type
_entity.pdbx_description
1 polymer ?
#
loop_
_entity_poly.entity_id
_entity_poly.type
_entity_poly.pdbx_seq_one_letter_code
_entity_poly.pdbx_strand_id
1 'polypeptide(L)' 'MEAEEDKCVKFENGLRPEIKQLIWFSEIRNFPTLVNKSRICDKDTKAKANYYKAANEKRGRDFAK' A
#
# COMPACT_ATOMS: atom_id res chain seq x y z
N MET A 1 -29.69 -3.86 -0.33
CA MET A 1 -28.46 -4.68 -0.36
C MET A 1 -27.41 -3.83 -1.04
N GLU A 2 -26.35 -3.41 -0.34
CA GLU A 2 -25.25 -2.67 -0.97
C GLU A 2 -24.51 -3.65 -1.89
N ALA A 3 -24.30 -3.27 -3.15
CA ALA A 3 -23.56 -4.08 -4.11
C ALA A 3 -22.13 -4.29 -3.59
N GLU A 4 -21.55 -5.47 -3.79
CA GLU A 4 -20.17 -5.77 -3.35
C GLU A 4 -19.15 -4.76 -3.93
N GLU A 5 -19.44 -4.24 -5.13
CA GLU A 5 -18.66 -3.19 -5.78
C GLU A 5 -18.71 -1.86 -5.03
N ASP A 6 -19.86 -1.46 -4.48
CA ASP A 6 -19.98 -0.22 -3.69
C ASP A 6 -19.15 -0.30 -2.40
N LYS A 7 -19.13 -1.48 -1.76
CA LYS A 7 -18.25 -1.74 -0.61
C LYS A 7 -16.77 -1.61 -0.96
N CYS A 8 -16.37 -2.15 -2.11
CA CYS A 8 -15.01 -2.04 -2.62
C CYS A 8 -14.63 -0.57 -2.87
N VAL A 9 -15.47 0.17 -3.59
CA VAL A 9 -15.26 1.60 -3.89
C VAL A 9 -15.13 2.42 -2.61
N LYS A 10 -16.00 2.20 -1.62
CA LYS A 10 -15.95 2.90 -0.34
C LYS A 10 -14.66 2.62 0.42
N PHE A 11 -14.20 1.37 0.43
CA PHE A 11 -12.95 0.98 1.06
C PHE A 11 -11.73 1.57 0.35
N GLU A 12 -11.68 1.50 -0.98
CA GLU A 12 -10.60 2.06 -1.80
C GLU A 12 -10.44 3.57 -1.62
N ASN A 13 -11.54 4.29 -1.39
CA ASN A 13 -11.49 5.72 -1.09
C ASN A 13 -10.86 6.05 0.26
N GLY A 14 -10.86 5.12 1.22
CA GLY A 14 -10.17 5.27 2.51
C GLY A 14 -8.69 4.87 2.50
N LEU A 15 -8.19 4.28 1.41
CA LEU A 15 -6.79 3.85 1.32
C LEU A 15 -5.85 5.03 1.09
N ARG A 16 -4.61 4.89 1.57
CA ARG A 16 -3.53 5.83 1.23
C ARG A 16 -3.31 5.84 -0.29
N PRO A 17 -3.00 6.98 -0.93
CA PRO A 17 -2.88 7.08 -2.39
C PRO A 17 -1.94 6.04 -3.03
N GLU A 18 -0.83 5.76 -2.38
CA GLU A 18 0.18 4.79 -2.85
C GLU A 18 -0.36 3.35 -2.87
N ILE A 19 -1.14 2.96 -1.86
CA ILE A 19 -1.79 1.65 -1.80
C ILE A 19 -2.98 1.63 -2.76
N LYS A 20 -3.76 2.72 -2.80
CA LYS A 20 -4.92 2.89 -3.68
C LYS A 20 -4.53 2.68 -5.15
N GLN A 21 -3.42 3.27 -5.61
CA GLN A 21 -2.95 3.05 -6.98
C GLN A 21 -2.64 1.58 -7.26
N LEU A 22 -1.90 0.90 -6.37
CA LEU A 22 -1.53 -0.50 -6.54
C LEU A 22 -2.75 -1.43 -6.56
N ILE A 23 -3.75 -1.11 -5.76
CA ILE A 23 -5.00 -1.84 -5.65
C ILE A 23 -5.91 -1.60 -6.85
N TRP A 24 -6.01 -0.35 -7.32
CA TRP A 24 -6.76 0.03 -8.51
C TRP A 24 -6.32 -0.74 -9.76
N PHE A 25 -5.01 -0.92 -9.95
CA PHE A 25 -4.47 -1.72 -11.06
C PHE A 25 -4.81 -3.22 -11.00
N SER A 26 -5.20 -3.74 -9.83
CA SER A 26 -5.59 -5.16 -9.69
C SER A 26 -7.06 -5.43 -10.01
N GLU A 27 -7.88 -4.40 -10.25
CA GLU A 27 -9.31 -4.49 -10.62
C GLU A 27 -10.13 -5.47 -9.74
N ILE A 28 -9.87 -5.47 -8.42
CA ILE A 28 -10.45 -6.45 -7.50
C ILE A 28 -11.89 -6.07 -7.16
N ARG A 29 -12.85 -6.91 -7.58
CA ARG A 29 -14.28 -6.72 -7.28
C ARG A 29 -14.76 -7.43 -6.02
N ASN A 30 -13.94 -8.33 -5.49
CA ASN A 30 -14.27 -9.10 -4.30
C ASN A 30 -13.73 -8.45 -3.02
N PHE A 31 -14.65 -8.05 -2.14
CA PHE A 31 -14.33 -7.29 -0.93
C PHE A 31 -13.32 -7.97 0.01
N PRO A 32 -13.47 -9.25 0.42
CA PRO A 32 -12.48 -9.88 1.30
C PRO A 32 -11.10 -10.00 0.65
N THR A 33 -11.05 -10.21 -0.66
CA THR A 33 -9.80 -10.22 -1.43
C THR A 33 -9.15 -8.84 -1.47
N LEU A 34 -9.93 -7.79 -1.69
CA LEU A 34 -9.51 -6.39 -1.69
C LEU A 34 -8.86 -6.01 -0.36
N VAL A 35 -9.52 -6.32 0.75
CA VAL A 35 -9.04 -6.04 2.11
C VAL A 35 -7.71 -6.76 2.37
N ASN A 36 -7.62 -8.04 2.04
CA ASN A 36 -6.40 -8.82 2.27
C ASN A 36 -5.22 -8.29 1.45
N LYS A 37 -5.42 -8.03 0.16
CA LYS A 37 -4.38 -7.48 -0.72
C LYS A 37 -3.94 -6.08 -0.28
N SER A 38 -4.88 -5.22 0.11
CA SER A 38 -4.59 -3.88 0.63
C SER A 38 -3.73 -3.94 1.89
N ARG A 39 -4.02 -4.87 2.80
CA ARG A 39 -3.22 -5.10 4.02
C ARG A 39 -1.80 -5.57 3.71
N ILE A 40 -1.63 -6.46 2.73
CA ILE A 40 -0.30 -6.93 2.31
C ILE A 40 0.49 -5.78 1.68
N CYS A 41 -0.15 -5.00 0.82
CA CYS A 41 0.46 -3.88 0.14
C CYS A 41 0.89 -2.77 1.11
N ASP A 42 0.08 -2.45 2.12
CA ASP A 42 0.47 -1.50 3.18
C ASP A 42 1.78 -1.91 3.88
N LYS A 43 1.87 -3.20 4.25
CA LYS A 43 3.06 -3.76 4.91
C LYS A 43 4.29 -3.71 4.01
N ASP A 44 4.13 -4.06 2.73
CA ASP A 44 5.22 -4.06 1.75
C ASP A 44 5.75 -2.64 1.51
N THR A 45 4.84 -1.69 1.29
CA THR A 45 5.17 -0.27 1.13
C THR A 45 5.93 0.28 2.33
N LYS A 46 5.49 -0.05 3.55
CA LYS A 46 6.18 0.35 4.78
C LYS A 46 7.57 -0.30 4.89
N ALA A 47 7.69 -1.58 4.56
CA ALA A 47 8.99 -2.28 4.57
C ALA A 47 9.96 -1.64 3.57
N LYS A 48 9.48 -1.34 2.35
CA LYS A 48 10.24 -0.65 1.31
C LYS A 48 10.72 0.73 1.78
N ALA A 49 9.84 1.54 2.37
CA ALA A 49 10.21 2.84 2.92
C ALA A 49 11.30 2.74 4.00
N ASN A 50 11.17 1.76 4.92
CA ASN A 50 12.18 1.52 5.95
C ASN A 50 13.53 1.08 5.36
N TYR A 51 13.53 0.22 4.35
CA TYR A 51 14.74 -0.22 3.66
C TYR A 51 15.50 0.97 3.05
N TYR A 52 14.81 1.82 2.28
CA TYR A 52 15.46 2.99 1.67
C TYR A 52 15.90 4.02 2.71
N LYS A 53 15.16 4.18 3.81
CA LYS A 53 15.59 5.00 4.95
C LYS A 53 16.88 4.49 5.57
N ALA A 54 16.97 3.20 5.87
CA ALA A 54 18.20 2.61 6.41
C ALA A 54 19.37 2.71 5.42
N ALA A 55 19.11 2.51 4.13
CA ALA A 55 20.13 2.62 3.09
C ALA A 55 20.66 4.06 2.94
N ASN A 56 19.79 5.08 3.03
CA ASN A 56 20.20 6.48 2.94
C ASN A 56 20.97 6.95 4.18
N GLU A 57 20.62 6.48 5.38
CA GLU A 57 21.32 6.81 6.60
C GLU A 57 22.74 6.23 6.63
N LYS A 58 22.90 4.99 6.13
CA LYS A 58 24.25 4.40 5.97
C LYS A 58 25.09 5.23 5.01
N ARG A 59 24.57 5.58 3.82
CA ARG A 59 25.28 6.44 2.87
C ARG A 59 25.66 7.80 3.47
N GLY A 60 24.74 8.47 4.18
CA GLY A 60 25.02 9.76 4.81
C GLY A 60 26.15 9.71 5.84
N ARG A 61 26.33 8.59 6.54
CA ARG A 61 27.45 8.37 7.47
C ARG A 61 28.78 8.14 6.76
N ASP A 62 28.78 7.39 5.64
CA ASP A 62 29.97 7.18 4.83
C ASP A 62 30.50 8.48 4.18
N PHE A 63 29.62 9.44 3.85
CA PHE A 63 30.03 10.76 3.32
C PHE A 63 30.42 11.78 4.40
N ALA A 64 30.14 11.50 5.68
CA ALA A 64 30.44 12.40 6.81
C ALA A 64 31.78 12.06 7.50
N LYS A 65 32.56 11.11 6.98
CA LYS A 65 33.89 10.74 7.45
C LYS A 65 34.96 11.17 6.46
#